data_AF-A0A1G9G904-F1
#
_entry.id   AF-A0A1G9G904-F1
#
_cell.length_a   1.000
_cell.length_b   1.000
_cell.length_c   1.000
_cell.angle_alpha   90.00
_cell.angle_beta   90.00
_cell.angle_gamma   90.00
#
_symmetry.space_group_name_H-M   'P 1'
#
loop_
_entity.id
_entity.type
_entity.pdbx_description
1 polymer ?
#
loop_
_entity_poly.entity_id
_entity_poly.type
_entity_poly.pdbx_seq_one_letter_code
_entity_poly.pdbx_strand_id
1 'polypeptide(L)'
;MLIAVAMLVALVAALAVPAAVDRAEERAAPVAFNPGLIISDYNFFNPSAMTEEEIQAFLEARTCSPADSSSCLWEYRESTTAQPNQGSGHCTRYAAARNEPASRIIAKVARACTISPRVLLVLMQKEQSLITRPTASGYLRATGYACPDTADCDARYFGFFNQVYRAAWQFRQYTQEPERAYKIGTVDVGFHPDAACGAEPVGIQNQATANLYNYTPYQPNSALLARPGTDGDSCSAFGNLNFWRFYTRWFGSTDTEPFPSYLDQCLNLAGGQACEEPNFFARLSPLR
;
A
#
# COMPACT_ATOMS: atom_id res chain seq x y z
N MET A 1 -84.92 -27.01 26.12
CA MET A 1 -84.25 -28.06 26.91
C MET A 1 -82.80 -28.10 26.45
N LEU A 2 -81.86 -27.89 27.38
CA LEU A 2 -80.39 -28.10 27.30
C LEU A 2 -79.60 -27.14 26.38
N ILE A 3 -79.01 -26.04 26.91
CA ILE A 3 -77.66 -25.91 27.54
C ILE A 3 -76.56 -26.13 26.49
N ALA A 4 -76.09 -25.08 25.81
CA ALA A 4 -74.93 -24.23 26.17
C ALA A 4 -73.59 -24.97 26.17
N VAL A 5 -72.66 -24.58 25.26
CA VAL A 5 -71.28 -24.14 25.57
C VAL A 5 -70.78 -23.35 24.35
N ALA A 6 -70.58 -22.05 24.54
CA ALA A 6 -69.80 -21.20 23.65
C ALA A 6 -68.31 -21.45 23.91
N MET A 7 -67.54 -21.81 22.89
CA MET A 7 -66.08 -21.78 22.95
C MET A 7 -65.56 -20.59 22.16
N LEU A 8 -65.11 -19.61 22.93
CA LEU A 8 -64.36 -18.44 22.54
C LEU A 8 -62.95 -18.87 22.10
N VAL A 9 -62.59 -18.66 20.84
CA VAL A 9 -61.18 -18.69 20.41
C VAL A 9 -60.92 -17.40 19.66
N ALA A 10 -60.67 -16.33 20.42
CA ALA A 10 -60.08 -15.12 19.89
C ALA A 10 -58.58 -15.38 19.70
N LEU A 11 -58.18 -15.72 18.47
CA LEU A 11 -56.79 -15.83 18.08
C LEU A 11 -56.20 -14.41 18.01
N VAL A 12 -55.60 -13.96 19.11
CA VAL A 12 -54.77 -12.75 19.10
C VAL A 12 -53.41 -13.15 18.52
N ALA A 13 -53.29 -13.07 17.19
CA ALA A 13 -52.00 -13.09 16.52
C ALA A 13 -51.30 -11.76 16.83
N ALA A 14 -50.50 -11.73 17.89
CA ALA A 14 -49.55 -10.66 18.12
C ALA A 14 -48.50 -10.71 17.01
N LEU A 15 -48.71 -9.92 15.96
CA LEU A 15 -47.70 -9.63 14.94
C LEU A 15 -46.53 -8.93 15.64
N ALA A 16 -45.49 -9.69 15.96
CA ALA A 16 -44.20 -9.14 16.31
C ALA A 16 -43.64 -8.47 15.05
N VAL A 17 -43.81 -7.16 14.94
CA VAL A 17 -43.11 -6.34 13.95
C VAL A 17 -41.64 -6.43 14.33
N PRO A 18 -40.74 -6.98 13.48
CA PRO A 18 -39.34 -6.86 13.76
C PRO A 18 -39.01 -5.37 13.62
N ALA A 19 -38.71 -4.71 14.75
CA ALA A 19 -38.11 -3.39 14.71
C ALA A 19 -36.81 -3.54 13.93
N ALA A 20 -36.78 -3.00 12.72
CA ALA A 20 -35.55 -2.82 11.97
C ALA A 20 -34.68 -1.90 12.86
N VAL A 21 -33.69 -2.50 13.50
CA VAL A 21 -32.61 -1.74 14.12
C VAL A 21 -31.85 -1.17 12.93
N ASP A 22 -32.16 0.07 12.57
CA ASP A 22 -31.29 0.88 11.73
C ASP A 22 -29.94 0.93 12.46
N ARG A 23 -29.04 0.01 12.08
CA ARG A 23 -27.63 0.22 12.30
C ARG A 23 -27.27 1.37 11.38
N ALA A 24 -27.39 2.59 11.91
CA ALA A 24 -26.64 3.70 11.38
C ALA A 24 -25.19 3.21 11.31
N GLU A 25 -24.68 2.99 10.10
CA GLU A 25 -23.25 2.92 9.89
C GLU A 25 -22.71 4.22 10.46
N GLU A 26 -22.11 4.14 11.65
CA GLU A 26 -21.37 5.24 12.22
C GLU A 26 -20.29 5.57 11.21
N ARG A 27 -20.55 6.60 10.42
CA ARG A 27 -19.66 7.04 9.37
C ARG A 27 -18.42 7.54 10.10
N ALA A 28 -17.43 6.64 10.23
CA ALA A 28 -16.15 6.94 10.82
C ALA A 28 -15.70 8.29 10.26
N ALA A 29 -15.29 9.21 11.15
CA ALA A 29 -14.78 10.50 10.74
C ALA A 29 -13.75 10.28 9.61
N PRO A 30 -13.76 11.09 8.55
CA PRO A 30 -12.80 10.91 7.47
C PRO A 30 -11.40 10.91 8.07
N VAL A 31 -10.71 9.77 7.95
CA VAL A 31 -9.34 9.61 8.42
C VAL A 31 -8.53 10.72 7.75
N ALA A 32 -7.88 11.56 8.55
CA ALA A 32 -7.06 12.64 8.03
C ALA A 32 -5.70 12.09 7.58
N PHE A 33 -5.11 12.69 6.56
CA PHE A 33 -3.74 12.38 6.18
C PHE A 33 -2.79 12.75 7.32
N ASN A 34 -2.00 11.79 7.79
CA ASN A 34 -0.94 12.00 8.77
C ASN A 34 0.42 11.89 8.07
N PRO A 35 1.21 12.97 7.94
CA PRO A 35 2.53 12.91 7.31
C PRO A 35 3.50 12.03 8.09
N GLY A 36 3.34 11.90 9.41
CA GLY A 36 4.21 11.07 10.25
C GLY A 36 3.90 9.56 10.20
N LEU A 37 2.70 9.19 9.72
CA LEU A 37 2.24 7.81 9.61
C LEU A 37 1.37 7.67 8.36
N ILE A 38 2.02 7.55 7.20
CA ILE A 38 1.33 7.44 5.92
C ILE A 38 0.66 6.07 5.78
N ILE A 39 1.31 5.03 6.29
CA ILE A 39 0.88 3.63 6.27
C ILE A 39 1.60 2.85 7.37
N SER A 40 0.94 1.89 8.01
CA SER A 40 1.56 0.99 9.00
C SER A 40 2.58 0.06 8.36
N ASP A 41 3.56 -0.40 9.15
CA ASP A 41 4.54 -1.38 8.68
C ASP A 41 3.84 -2.69 8.27
N TYR A 42 2.82 -3.12 9.01
CA TYR A 42 2.01 -4.28 8.64
C TYR A 42 1.40 -4.16 7.24
N ASN A 43 0.69 -3.06 6.97
CA ASN A 43 0.05 -2.84 5.68
C ASN A 43 1.07 -2.71 4.54
N PHE A 44 2.26 -2.19 4.83
CA PHE A 44 3.31 -1.97 3.84
C PHE A 44 4.09 -3.24 3.50
N PHE A 45 4.48 -4.01 4.51
CA PHE A 45 5.39 -5.14 4.35
C PHE A 45 4.68 -6.48 4.22
N ASN A 46 3.37 -6.60 4.47
CA ASN A 46 2.66 -7.88 4.40
C ASN A 46 2.53 -8.40 2.95
N PRO A 47 3.35 -9.39 2.53
CA PRO A 47 3.33 -9.88 1.15
C PRO A 47 2.12 -10.78 0.87
N SER A 48 1.38 -11.15 1.91
CA SER A 48 0.18 -11.98 1.85
C SER A 48 -1.10 -11.16 1.87
N ALA A 49 -1.02 -9.82 1.76
CA ALA A 49 -2.18 -8.94 1.77
C ALA A 49 -3.14 -9.15 0.60
N MET A 50 -2.67 -9.78 -0.48
CA MET A 50 -3.47 -10.28 -1.60
C MET A 50 -2.85 -11.55 -2.22
N THR A 51 -3.66 -12.50 -2.66
CA THR A 51 -3.23 -13.61 -3.54
C THR A 51 -3.10 -13.18 -5.00
N GLU A 52 -2.53 -14.04 -5.87
CA GLU A 52 -2.49 -13.78 -7.32
C GLU A 52 -3.91 -13.57 -7.89
N GLU A 53 -4.86 -14.41 -7.46
CA GLU A 53 -6.25 -14.35 -7.88
C GLU A 53 -6.93 -13.07 -7.41
N GLU A 54 -6.69 -12.64 -6.17
CA GLU A 54 -7.22 -11.39 -5.64
C GLU A 54 -6.63 -10.17 -6.37
N ILE A 55 -5.35 -10.21 -6.74
CA ILE A 55 -4.73 -9.15 -7.56
C ILE A 55 -5.37 -9.12 -8.94
N GLN A 56 -5.54 -10.27 -9.58
CA GLN A 56 -6.19 -10.35 -10.89
C GLN A 56 -7.61 -9.78 -10.83
N ALA A 57 -8.43 -10.24 -9.89
CA ALA A 57 -9.80 -9.76 -9.71
C ALA A 57 -9.84 -8.26 -9.39
N PHE A 58 -8.89 -7.77 -8.57
CA PHE A 58 -8.78 -6.34 -8.29
C PHE A 58 -8.56 -5.53 -9.56
N LEU A 59 -7.65 -5.97 -10.45
CA LEU A 59 -7.32 -5.29 -11.70
C LEU A 59 -8.48 -5.34 -12.71
N GLU A 60 -9.16 -6.48 -12.84
CA GLU A 60 -10.33 -6.65 -13.71
C GLU A 60 -11.51 -5.79 -13.27
N ALA A 61 -11.66 -5.54 -11.96
CA ALA A 61 -12.68 -4.68 -11.40
C ALA A 61 -12.43 -3.18 -11.60
N ARG A 62 -11.27 -2.77 -12.16
CA ARG A 62 -10.97 -1.35 -12.42
C ARG A 62 -11.43 -0.94 -13.81
N THR A 63 -12.02 0.23 -13.90
CA THR A 63 -12.15 0.91 -15.19
C THR A 63 -10.75 1.21 -15.73
N CYS A 64 -10.44 0.61 -16.88
CA CYS A 64 -9.21 0.84 -17.60
C CYS A 64 -9.54 1.40 -18.99
N SER A 65 -8.94 2.55 -19.31
CA SER A 65 -9.05 3.24 -20.59
C SER A 65 -7.64 3.56 -21.09
N PRO A 66 -6.99 2.63 -21.81
CA PRO A 66 -5.64 2.85 -22.35
C PRO A 66 -5.55 4.14 -23.17
N ALA A 67 -4.46 4.90 -23.03
CA ALA A 67 -4.29 6.12 -23.83
C ALA A 67 -3.70 5.87 -25.22
N ASP A 68 -3.25 4.64 -25.48
CA ASP A 68 -2.71 4.15 -26.74
C ASP A 68 -3.14 2.68 -26.94
N SER A 69 -2.48 1.94 -27.83
CA SER A 69 -2.79 0.53 -28.11
C SER A 69 -2.32 -0.45 -27.02
N SER A 70 -1.90 0.03 -25.84
CA SER A 70 -1.46 -0.83 -24.76
C SER A 70 -2.62 -1.58 -24.12
N SER A 71 -2.35 -2.81 -23.70
CA SER A 71 -3.31 -3.61 -22.93
C SER A 71 -3.57 -3.01 -21.56
N CYS A 72 -4.77 -3.27 -21.02
CA CYS A 72 -5.03 -3.08 -19.60
C CYS A 72 -4.18 -4.03 -18.75
N LEU A 73 -3.89 -3.65 -17.51
CA LEU A 73 -2.93 -4.39 -16.69
C LEU A 73 -3.40 -5.83 -16.38
N TRP A 74 -4.71 -6.08 -16.33
CA TRP A 74 -5.27 -7.42 -16.17
C TRP A 74 -5.09 -8.34 -17.40
N GLU A 75 -4.90 -7.77 -18.59
CA GLU A 75 -4.58 -8.52 -19.83
C GLU A 75 -3.08 -8.62 -20.08
N TYR A 76 -2.29 -7.72 -19.48
CA TYR A 76 -0.87 -7.61 -19.73
C TYR A 76 -0.13 -8.89 -19.36
N ARG A 77 0.79 -9.30 -20.26
CA ARG A 77 1.69 -10.43 -20.05
C ARG A 77 3.09 -10.11 -20.54
N GLU A 78 4.08 -10.66 -19.86
CA GLU A 78 5.46 -10.65 -20.33
C GLU A 78 6.23 -11.90 -19.87
N SER A 79 7.39 -12.14 -20.48
CA SER A 79 8.31 -13.17 -19.97
C SER A 79 9.30 -12.51 -19.02
N THR A 80 9.44 -13.06 -17.82
CA THR A 80 10.32 -12.53 -16.78
C THR A 80 11.69 -13.20 -16.79
N THR A 81 12.65 -12.58 -16.11
CA THR A 81 13.99 -13.13 -15.89
C THR A 81 14.15 -13.57 -14.43
N ALA A 82 14.97 -14.59 -14.20
CA ALA A 82 15.27 -15.00 -12.83
C ALA A 82 16.08 -13.92 -12.11
N GLN A 83 15.79 -13.69 -10.84
CA GLN A 83 16.59 -12.83 -9.96
C GLN A 83 17.20 -13.67 -8.84
N PRO A 84 18.49 -13.48 -8.52
CA PRO A 84 19.14 -14.23 -7.45
C PRO A 84 18.63 -13.77 -6.08
N ASN A 85 18.90 -14.57 -5.05
CA ASN A 85 18.72 -14.14 -3.66
C ASN A 85 19.68 -12.97 -3.36
N GLN A 86 19.16 -11.88 -2.83
CA GLN A 86 19.91 -10.64 -2.55
C GLN A 86 20.46 -10.58 -1.11
N GLY A 87 20.26 -11.62 -0.31
CA GLY A 87 20.75 -11.70 1.07
C GLY A 87 19.66 -11.46 2.11
N SER A 88 20.07 -11.50 3.39
CA SER A 88 19.14 -11.35 4.53
C SER A 88 18.40 -10.02 4.47
N GLY A 89 17.10 -10.04 4.77
CA GLY A 89 16.27 -8.83 4.80
C GLY A 89 15.96 -8.20 3.43
N HIS A 90 16.52 -8.72 2.32
CA HIS A 90 16.25 -8.28 0.95
C HIS A 90 15.38 -9.27 0.17
N CYS A 91 15.21 -9.01 -1.13
CA CYS A 91 14.50 -9.91 -2.02
C CYS A 91 15.16 -11.29 -2.10
N THR A 92 14.38 -12.32 -1.81
CA THR A 92 14.71 -13.72 -2.11
C THR A 92 14.70 -13.98 -3.62
N ARG A 93 15.04 -15.22 -4.02
CA ARG A 93 15.10 -15.62 -5.41
C ARG A 93 13.74 -15.45 -6.11
N TYR A 94 13.75 -14.81 -7.27
CA TYR A 94 12.62 -14.81 -8.21
C TYR A 94 12.86 -15.85 -9.30
N ALA A 95 11.93 -16.79 -9.49
CA ALA A 95 12.00 -17.76 -10.59
C ALA A 95 11.41 -17.18 -11.88
N ALA A 96 12.16 -17.23 -12.99
CA ALA A 96 11.67 -16.78 -14.30
C ALA A 96 10.50 -17.65 -14.78
N ALA A 97 9.56 -17.06 -15.53
CA ALA A 97 8.62 -17.80 -16.35
C ALA A 97 8.24 -17.02 -17.62
N ARG A 98 7.67 -17.75 -18.58
CA ARG A 98 7.21 -17.19 -19.86
C ARG A 98 5.77 -16.74 -19.75
N ASN A 99 5.45 -15.61 -20.39
CA ASN A 99 4.07 -15.13 -20.57
C ASN A 99 3.28 -15.01 -19.26
N GLU A 100 3.94 -14.54 -18.19
CA GLU A 100 3.31 -14.33 -16.90
C GLU A 100 2.33 -13.16 -16.96
N PRO A 101 1.11 -13.30 -16.41
CA PRO A 101 0.22 -12.15 -16.24
C PRO A 101 0.79 -11.17 -15.22
N ALA A 102 0.43 -9.90 -15.33
CA ALA A 102 0.87 -8.86 -14.39
C ALA A 102 0.55 -9.21 -12.92
N SER A 103 -0.61 -9.81 -12.66
CA SER A 103 -1.03 -10.28 -11.32
C SER A 103 -0.03 -11.25 -10.71
N ARG A 104 0.45 -12.24 -11.48
CA ARG A 104 1.47 -13.19 -11.05
C ARG A 104 2.81 -12.51 -10.79
N ILE A 105 3.20 -11.57 -11.66
CA ILE A 105 4.43 -10.81 -11.49
C ILE A 105 4.40 -10.05 -10.17
N ILE A 106 3.32 -9.31 -9.89
CA ILE A 106 3.13 -8.56 -8.65
C ILE A 106 3.15 -9.50 -7.45
N ALA A 107 2.41 -10.62 -7.48
CA ALA A 107 2.36 -11.59 -6.39
C ALA A 107 3.75 -12.19 -6.07
N LYS A 108 4.49 -12.59 -7.11
CA LYS A 108 5.84 -13.16 -6.95
C LYS A 108 6.84 -12.12 -6.45
N VAL A 109 6.79 -10.89 -6.94
CA VAL A 109 7.66 -9.80 -6.45
C VAL A 109 7.34 -9.46 -4.99
N ALA A 110 6.06 -9.32 -4.65
CA ALA A 110 5.58 -9.08 -3.29
C ALA A 110 6.14 -10.12 -2.31
N ARG A 111 5.99 -11.41 -2.64
CA ARG A 111 6.53 -12.52 -1.85
C ARG A 111 8.04 -12.53 -1.80
N ALA A 112 8.71 -12.34 -2.95
CA ALA A 112 10.16 -12.39 -3.00
C ALA A 112 10.78 -11.31 -2.11
N CYS A 113 10.21 -10.10 -2.13
CA CYS A 113 10.76 -8.93 -1.47
C CYS A 113 10.10 -8.58 -0.13
N THR A 114 9.10 -9.32 0.35
CA THR A 114 8.33 -8.95 1.57
C THR A 114 7.80 -7.52 1.48
N ILE A 115 7.04 -7.24 0.42
CA ILE A 115 6.34 -5.98 0.18
C ILE A 115 4.89 -6.31 -0.16
N SER A 116 3.96 -5.50 0.35
CA SER A 116 2.54 -5.71 0.11
C SER A 116 2.18 -5.52 -1.36
N PRO A 117 1.43 -6.46 -1.98
CA PRO A 117 0.93 -6.29 -3.34
C PRO A 117 0.02 -5.06 -3.47
N ARG A 118 -0.69 -4.66 -2.38
CA ARG A 118 -1.50 -3.43 -2.34
C ARG A 118 -0.65 -2.18 -2.52
N VAL A 119 0.54 -2.14 -1.90
CA VAL A 119 1.50 -1.05 -2.04
C VAL A 119 2.01 -0.95 -3.48
N LEU A 120 2.38 -2.09 -4.09
CA LEU A 120 2.85 -2.12 -5.48
C LEU A 120 1.77 -1.63 -6.46
N LEU A 121 0.51 -2.02 -6.25
CA LEU A 121 -0.63 -1.54 -7.03
C LEU A 121 -0.81 -0.03 -6.92
N VAL A 122 -0.81 0.51 -5.70
CA VAL A 122 -0.92 1.96 -5.47
C VAL A 122 0.25 2.70 -6.11
N LEU A 123 1.47 2.17 -5.99
CA LEU A 123 2.66 2.78 -6.57
C LEU A 123 2.52 2.90 -8.09
N MET A 124 2.15 1.82 -8.79
CA MET A 124 1.99 1.86 -10.25
C MET A 124 0.89 2.84 -10.72
N GLN A 125 -0.17 2.99 -9.93
CA GLN A 125 -1.18 4.01 -10.22
C GLN A 125 -0.66 5.42 -9.99
N LYS A 126 0.00 5.66 -8.86
CA LYS A 126 0.52 6.98 -8.50
C LYS A 126 1.52 7.48 -9.53
N GLU A 127 2.41 6.59 -9.96
CA GLU A 127 3.57 6.95 -10.79
C GLU A 127 3.23 7.02 -12.27
N GLN A 128 2.38 6.13 -12.79
CA GLN A 128 2.12 6.05 -14.23
C GLN A 128 0.64 5.95 -14.61
N SER A 129 -0.28 6.05 -13.64
CA SER A 129 -1.71 5.78 -13.85
C SER A 129 -1.98 4.41 -14.49
N LEU A 130 -1.08 3.44 -14.31
CA LEU A 130 -1.02 2.23 -15.13
C LEU A 130 -2.26 1.34 -14.98
N ILE A 131 -2.93 1.41 -13.83
CA ILE A 131 -4.14 0.62 -13.55
C ILE A 131 -5.36 1.18 -14.29
N THR A 132 -5.45 2.51 -14.46
CA THR A 132 -6.63 3.16 -15.04
C THR A 132 -6.43 3.66 -16.47
N ARG A 133 -5.22 4.07 -16.84
CA ARG A 133 -4.93 4.76 -18.11
C ARG A 133 -3.55 4.38 -18.66
N PRO A 134 -3.28 3.10 -18.92
CA PRO A 134 -1.96 2.63 -19.31
C PRO A 134 -1.48 3.22 -20.64
N THR A 135 -0.16 3.27 -20.80
CA THR A 135 0.54 3.63 -22.03
C THR A 135 1.76 2.75 -22.20
N ALA A 136 2.31 2.67 -23.42
CA ALA A 136 3.51 1.89 -23.70
C ALA A 136 4.70 2.43 -22.88
N SER A 137 4.84 3.76 -22.78
CA SER A 137 5.85 4.40 -21.92
C SER A 137 5.60 4.11 -20.43
N GLY A 138 4.34 4.05 -20.01
CA GLY A 138 3.96 3.71 -18.64
C GLY A 138 4.42 2.31 -18.25
N TYR A 139 4.29 1.32 -19.13
CA TYR A 139 4.81 -0.03 -18.89
C TYR A 139 6.33 -0.08 -18.78
N LEU A 140 7.05 0.77 -19.52
CA LEU A 140 8.52 0.86 -19.39
C LEU A 140 8.95 1.47 -18.05
N ARG A 141 8.10 2.30 -17.43
CA ARG A 141 8.42 3.11 -16.24
C ARG A 141 7.42 2.87 -15.10
N ALA A 142 6.87 1.66 -15.00
CA ALA A 142 5.66 1.33 -14.25
C ALA A 142 5.60 1.89 -12.83
N THR A 143 6.74 2.05 -12.15
CA THR A 143 6.84 2.57 -10.78
C THR A 143 7.72 3.82 -10.66
N GLY A 144 8.17 4.41 -11.77
CA GLY A 144 9.08 5.56 -11.76
C GLY A 144 10.48 5.25 -11.22
N TYR A 145 10.87 3.97 -11.12
CA TYR A 145 12.19 3.61 -10.60
C TYR A 145 13.30 4.06 -11.56
N ALA A 146 14.31 4.72 -11.00
CA ALA A 146 15.44 5.31 -11.73
C ALA A 146 15.02 6.35 -12.79
N CYS A 147 13.95 7.10 -12.51
CA CYS A 147 13.49 8.27 -13.28
C CYS A 147 13.62 9.54 -12.43
N PRO A 148 14.81 10.16 -12.35
CA PRO A 148 14.97 11.41 -11.61
C PRO A 148 14.24 12.57 -12.30
N ASP A 149 13.71 13.52 -11.53
CA ASP A 149 13.01 14.69 -12.09
C ASP A 149 13.91 15.59 -12.97
N THR A 150 15.24 15.51 -12.79
CA THR A 150 16.22 16.40 -13.42
C THR A 150 17.03 15.75 -14.55
N ALA A 151 16.79 14.47 -14.87
CA ALA A 151 17.49 13.76 -15.94
C ALA A 151 16.62 12.67 -16.58
N ASP A 152 17.10 12.11 -17.69
CA ASP A 152 16.42 10.99 -18.33
C ASP A 152 16.39 9.75 -17.42
N CYS A 153 15.31 8.98 -17.52
CA CYS A 153 15.23 7.68 -16.86
C CYS A 153 16.32 6.74 -17.38
N ASP A 154 16.90 5.95 -16.48
CA ASP A 154 17.90 4.94 -16.86
C ASP A 154 17.23 3.75 -17.56
N ALA A 155 17.47 3.65 -18.88
CA ALA A 155 16.87 2.64 -19.75
C ALA A 155 17.20 1.19 -19.36
N ARG A 156 18.25 0.96 -18.56
CA ARG A 156 18.57 -0.39 -18.02
C ARG A 156 17.46 -0.95 -17.13
N TYR A 157 16.61 -0.07 -16.59
CA TYR A 157 15.51 -0.45 -15.70
C TYR A 157 14.15 -0.49 -16.38
N PHE A 158 14.09 -0.32 -17.71
CA PHE A 158 12.81 -0.36 -18.41
C PHE A 158 12.19 -1.76 -18.43
N GLY A 159 10.85 -1.77 -18.50
CA GLY A 159 10.01 -2.96 -18.55
C GLY A 159 9.24 -3.17 -17.25
N PHE A 160 8.03 -3.72 -17.37
CA PHE A 160 7.08 -3.82 -16.26
C PHE A 160 7.67 -4.60 -15.08
N PHE A 161 8.16 -5.82 -15.32
CA PHE A 161 8.77 -6.67 -14.30
C PHE A 161 9.97 -6.00 -13.64
N ASN A 162 10.83 -5.37 -14.45
CA ASN A 162 12.05 -4.73 -13.94
C ASN A 162 11.69 -3.56 -13.01
N GLN A 163 10.72 -2.73 -13.40
CA GLN A 163 10.23 -1.63 -12.57
C GLN A 163 9.60 -2.13 -11.26
N VAL A 164 8.68 -3.10 -11.33
CA VAL A 164 8.02 -3.65 -10.14
C VAL A 164 9.02 -4.32 -9.20
N TYR A 165 9.94 -5.15 -9.71
CA TYR A 165 10.98 -5.79 -8.91
C TYR A 165 11.94 -4.78 -8.29
N ARG A 166 12.40 -3.77 -9.05
CA ARG A 166 13.37 -2.79 -8.56
C ARG A 166 12.77 -1.84 -7.54
N ALA A 167 11.52 -1.43 -7.69
CA ALA A 167 10.83 -0.65 -6.66
C ALA A 167 10.71 -1.44 -5.34
N ALA A 168 10.29 -2.71 -5.41
CA ALA A 168 10.22 -3.58 -4.23
C ALA A 168 11.60 -3.79 -3.58
N TRP A 169 12.63 -4.06 -4.39
CA TRP A 169 14.01 -4.16 -3.93
C TRP A 169 14.49 -2.85 -3.26
N GLN A 170 14.16 -1.70 -3.84
CA GLN A 170 14.55 -0.39 -3.32
C GLN A 170 13.92 -0.10 -1.96
N PHE A 171 12.65 -0.48 -1.76
CA PHE A 171 12.04 -0.40 -0.43
C PHE A 171 12.76 -1.27 0.59
N ARG A 172 13.20 -2.48 0.21
CA ARG A 172 14.03 -3.30 1.09
C ARG A 172 15.39 -2.66 1.36
N GLN A 173 15.99 -2.02 0.37
CA GLN A 173 17.22 -1.25 0.57
C GLN A 173 17.04 -0.10 1.57
N TYR A 174 15.91 0.60 1.55
CA TYR A 174 15.61 1.64 2.53
C TYR A 174 15.39 1.08 3.93
N THR A 175 14.76 -0.10 4.03
CA THR A 175 14.55 -0.80 5.30
C THR A 175 15.86 -1.31 5.91
N GLN A 176 16.75 -1.89 5.11
CA GLN A 176 18.00 -2.50 5.61
C GLN A 176 19.11 -1.47 5.82
N GLU A 177 19.07 -0.34 5.12
CA GLU A 177 19.98 0.79 5.30
C GLU A 177 19.17 2.04 5.70
N PRO A 178 18.66 2.11 6.95
CA PRO A 178 17.70 3.14 7.38
C PRO A 178 18.37 4.50 7.66
N GLU A 179 19.70 4.57 7.79
CA GLU A 179 20.43 5.83 7.97
C GLU A 179 20.48 6.62 6.65
N ARG A 180 19.39 7.35 6.39
CA ARG A 180 19.14 8.11 5.15
C ARG A 180 18.58 9.50 5.48
N ALA A 181 18.30 10.28 4.42
CA ALA A 181 17.72 11.62 4.51
C ALA A 181 16.37 11.61 5.25
N TYR A 182 15.50 10.66 4.93
CA TYR A 182 14.24 10.45 5.63
C TYR A 182 14.32 9.18 6.46
N LYS A 183 14.15 9.30 7.78
CA LYS A 183 14.25 8.20 8.74
C LYS A 183 13.32 8.43 9.91
N ILE A 184 13.10 7.39 10.72
CA ILE A 184 12.26 7.47 11.92
C ILE A 184 12.80 8.58 12.84
N GLY A 185 11.87 9.39 13.37
CA GLY A 185 12.18 10.60 14.12
C GLY A 185 11.71 11.86 13.41
N THR A 186 12.10 13.02 13.93
CA THR A 186 11.74 14.32 13.33
C THR A 186 12.73 14.71 12.24
N VAL A 187 12.24 14.85 11.01
CA VAL A 187 13.02 15.32 9.85
C VAL A 187 12.24 16.40 9.11
N ASP A 188 12.93 17.38 8.54
CA ASP A 188 12.28 18.38 7.68
C ASP A 188 11.93 17.76 6.33
N VAL A 189 10.68 17.89 5.92
CA VAL A 189 10.18 17.41 4.63
C VAL A 189 9.70 18.59 3.80
N GLY A 190 10.21 18.73 2.58
CA GLY A 190 9.81 19.78 1.66
C GLY A 190 8.38 19.62 1.15
N PHE A 191 7.77 20.74 0.76
CA PHE A 191 6.45 20.73 0.11
C PHE A 191 6.51 20.54 -1.41
N HIS A 192 7.66 20.81 -2.02
CA HIS A 192 7.85 20.84 -3.46
C HIS A 192 9.36 20.67 -3.80
N PRO A 193 9.73 20.21 -5.02
CA PRO A 193 11.11 20.23 -5.48
C PRO A 193 11.78 21.62 -5.46
N ASP A 194 10.98 22.67 -5.58
CA ASP A 194 11.44 24.04 -5.42
C ASP A 194 11.64 24.36 -3.93
N ALA A 195 12.90 24.55 -3.52
CA ALA A 195 13.26 24.88 -2.15
C ALA A 195 12.62 26.19 -1.64
N ALA A 196 12.24 27.11 -2.54
CA ALA A 196 11.54 28.35 -2.15
C ALA A 196 10.14 28.08 -1.56
N CYS A 197 9.56 26.91 -1.83
CA CYS A 197 8.30 26.48 -1.23
C CYS A 197 8.41 26.07 0.24
N GLY A 198 9.62 25.90 0.75
CA GLY A 198 9.88 25.57 2.15
C GLY A 198 9.64 24.11 2.53
N ALA A 199 9.77 23.84 3.82
CA ALA A 199 9.65 22.54 4.45
C ALA A 199 9.10 22.71 5.87
N GLU A 200 8.52 21.63 6.42
CA GLU A 200 8.10 21.55 7.81
C GLU A 200 8.59 20.24 8.46
N PRO A 201 8.81 20.24 9.79
CA PRO A 201 9.24 19.05 10.50
C PRO A 201 8.12 18.00 10.54
N VAL A 202 8.46 16.78 10.12
CA VAL A 202 7.58 15.61 10.19
C VAL A 202 8.16 14.61 11.18
N GLY A 203 7.38 14.22 12.19
CA GLY A 203 7.70 13.11 13.08
C GLY A 203 7.38 11.77 12.40
N ILE A 204 8.32 11.22 11.64
CA ILE A 204 8.18 9.92 10.97
C ILE A 204 8.16 8.82 12.03
N GLN A 205 7.06 8.07 12.10
CA GLN A 205 6.77 7.14 13.19
C GLN A 205 7.23 5.71 12.92
N ASN A 206 7.34 5.31 11.65
CA ASN A 206 7.67 3.93 11.28
C ASN A 206 8.51 3.82 10.00
N GLN A 207 8.99 2.61 9.71
CA GLN A 207 9.90 2.37 8.60
C GLN A 207 9.20 2.47 7.24
N ALA A 208 7.94 2.06 7.14
CA ALA A 208 7.16 2.17 5.92
C ALA A 208 6.97 3.64 5.48
N THR A 209 6.67 4.54 6.43
CA THR A 209 6.58 5.97 6.16
C THR A 209 7.93 6.55 5.75
N ALA A 210 9.02 6.17 6.43
CA ALA A 210 10.37 6.56 6.02
C ALA A 210 10.70 6.10 4.59
N ASN A 211 10.34 4.86 4.24
CA ASN A 211 10.54 4.29 2.92
C ASN A 211 9.79 5.06 1.82
N LEU A 212 8.55 5.48 2.09
CA LEU A 212 7.75 6.29 1.16
C LEU A 212 8.38 7.66 0.92
N TYR A 213 8.89 8.33 1.97
CA TYR A 213 9.59 9.61 1.78
C TYR A 213 10.93 9.45 1.03
N ASN A 214 11.69 8.39 1.29
CA ASN A 214 12.89 8.11 0.49
C ASN A 214 12.58 7.78 -0.98
N TYR A 215 11.35 7.35 -1.30
CA TYR A 215 10.91 7.12 -2.67
C TYR A 215 10.31 8.37 -3.32
N THR A 216 9.57 9.18 -2.55
CA THR A 216 8.90 10.40 -3.01
C THR A 216 9.02 11.48 -1.92
N PRO A 217 10.01 12.38 -2.02
CA PRO A 217 10.50 13.19 -0.90
C PRO A 217 9.68 14.46 -0.61
N TYR A 218 8.35 14.39 -0.65
CA TYR A 218 7.49 15.57 -0.43
C TYR A 218 6.25 15.28 0.41
N GLN A 219 5.87 16.26 1.23
CA GLN A 219 4.61 16.29 1.97
C GLN A 219 3.65 17.33 1.37
N PRO A 220 2.32 17.18 1.51
CA PRO A 220 1.38 18.17 1.03
C PRO A 220 1.44 19.45 1.87
N ASN A 221 1.28 20.61 1.22
CA ASN A 221 1.14 21.88 1.93
C ASN A 221 -0.32 22.12 2.39
N SER A 222 -0.52 23.13 3.22
CA SER A 222 -1.84 23.49 3.76
C SER A 222 -2.87 23.83 2.68
N ALA A 223 -2.44 24.45 1.57
CA ALA A 223 -3.31 24.77 0.43
C ALA A 223 -3.92 23.51 -0.19
N LEU A 224 -3.11 22.46 -0.38
CA LEU A 224 -3.56 21.18 -0.93
C LEU A 224 -4.47 20.41 0.05
N LEU A 225 -4.21 20.50 1.36
CA LEU A 225 -5.03 19.86 2.39
C LEU A 225 -6.38 20.56 2.59
N ALA A 226 -6.43 21.89 2.48
CA ALA A 226 -7.63 22.69 2.70
C ALA A 226 -8.71 22.52 1.62
N ARG A 227 -8.33 22.11 0.40
CA ARG A 227 -9.26 21.93 -0.74
C ARG A 227 -9.09 20.57 -1.42
N PRO A 228 -9.63 19.50 -0.81
CA PRO A 228 -9.60 18.16 -1.40
C PRO A 228 -10.21 18.17 -2.82
N GLY A 229 -9.46 17.69 -3.81
CA GLY A 229 -9.90 17.62 -5.21
C GLY A 229 -9.53 18.81 -6.10
N THR A 230 -8.69 19.72 -5.61
CA THR A 230 -8.09 20.81 -6.42
C THR A 230 -6.59 20.58 -6.61
N ASP A 231 -5.99 21.31 -7.56
CA ASP A 231 -4.57 21.23 -7.90
C ASP A 231 -3.64 21.90 -6.85
N GLY A 232 -4.19 22.43 -5.75
CA GLY A 232 -3.41 23.16 -4.75
C GLY A 232 -2.91 24.50 -5.27
N ASP A 233 -1.70 24.91 -4.87
CA ASP A 233 -0.97 26.06 -5.39
C ASP A 233 0.36 25.64 -6.04
N SER A 234 1.19 26.60 -6.45
CA SER A 234 2.48 26.32 -7.10
C SER A 234 3.49 25.59 -6.22
N CYS A 235 3.22 25.46 -4.92
CA CYS A 235 4.05 24.76 -3.94
C CYS A 235 3.42 23.45 -3.45
N SER A 236 2.35 22.99 -4.10
CA SER A 236 1.67 21.74 -3.73
C SER A 236 2.30 20.53 -4.41
N ALA A 237 2.90 19.62 -3.65
CA ALA A 237 3.23 18.28 -4.11
C ALA A 237 2.18 17.24 -3.66
N PHE A 238 1.77 16.41 -4.62
CA PHE A 238 0.73 15.40 -4.39
C PHE A 238 1.26 14.04 -3.95
N GLY A 239 2.56 13.76 -4.10
CA GLY A 239 3.18 12.43 -3.99
C GLY A 239 2.59 11.53 -2.90
N ASN A 240 3.05 11.68 -1.65
CA ASN A 240 2.60 10.80 -0.56
C ASN A 240 1.11 10.98 -0.19
N LEU A 241 0.52 12.14 -0.46
CA LEU A 241 -0.93 12.35 -0.28
C LEU A 241 -1.74 11.49 -1.27
N ASN A 242 -1.33 11.40 -2.53
CA ASN A 242 -1.97 10.57 -3.54
C ASN A 242 -1.78 9.09 -3.24
N PHE A 243 -0.60 8.68 -2.75
CA PHE A 243 -0.40 7.31 -2.25
C PHE A 243 -1.46 6.97 -1.19
N TRP A 244 -1.57 7.79 -0.16
CA TRP A 244 -2.53 7.60 0.92
C TRP A 244 -3.98 7.59 0.42
N ARG A 245 -4.35 8.53 -0.48
CA ARG A 245 -5.69 8.61 -1.07
C ARG A 245 -6.04 7.35 -1.86
N PHE A 246 -5.15 6.88 -2.72
CA PHE A 246 -5.36 5.67 -3.52
C PHE A 246 -5.45 4.43 -2.64
N TYR A 247 -4.53 4.26 -1.67
CA TYR A 247 -4.58 3.15 -0.74
C TYR A 247 -5.89 3.14 0.04
N THR A 248 -6.27 4.29 0.60
CA THR A 248 -7.49 4.44 1.40
C THR A 248 -8.73 4.12 0.58
N ARG A 249 -8.80 4.64 -0.65
CA ARG A 249 -9.92 4.39 -1.56
C ARG A 249 -10.06 2.92 -1.96
N TRP A 250 -8.95 2.19 -2.09
CA TRP A 250 -8.97 0.83 -2.61
C TRP A 250 -8.98 -0.25 -1.55
N PHE A 251 -8.36 0.00 -0.40
CA PHE A 251 -8.05 -1.02 0.59
C PHE A 251 -8.45 -0.64 2.03
N GLY A 252 -8.95 0.59 2.25
CA GLY A 252 -9.41 1.04 3.57
C GLY A 252 -8.30 1.64 4.43
N SER A 253 -8.34 1.40 5.75
CA SER A 253 -7.38 1.99 6.71
C SER A 253 -5.92 1.74 6.30
N THR A 254 -5.11 2.79 6.40
CA THR A 254 -3.67 2.76 6.13
C THR A 254 -2.86 2.39 7.38
N ASP A 255 -3.42 2.56 8.57
CA ASP A 255 -2.79 2.44 9.88
C ASP A 255 -3.16 1.15 10.64
N THR A 256 -3.61 0.11 9.94
CA THR A 256 -4.02 -1.15 10.57
C THR A 256 -2.84 -1.84 11.26
N GLU A 257 -2.99 -2.14 12.56
CA GLU A 257 -2.12 -2.98 13.37
C GLU A 257 -2.95 -4.11 14.00
N PRO A 258 -3.04 -5.29 13.35
CA PRO A 258 -4.00 -6.32 13.75
C PRO A 258 -3.62 -7.06 15.04
N PHE A 259 -2.36 -6.97 15.47
CA PHE A 259 -1.87 -7.68 16.65
C PHE A 259 -1.50 -6.71 17.78
N PRO A 260 -1.66 -7.12 19.06
CA PRO A 260 -1.26 -6.29 20.19
C PRO A 260 0.23 -5.95 20.22
N SER A 261 0.58 -4.83 20.86
CA SER A 261 1.94 -4.28 20.91
C SER A 261 3.03 -5.24 21.46
N TYR A 262 2.66 -6.26 22.25
CA TYR A 262 3.61 -7.27 22.75
C TYR A 262 3.96 -8.36 21.72
N LEU A 263 3.19 -8.49 20.62
CA LEU A 263 3.50 -9.34 19.47
C LEU A 263 4.00 -8.53 18.25
N ASP A 264 4.12 -7.22 18.42
CA ASP A 264 4.25 -6.21 17.36
C ASP A 264 5.45 -6.43 16.44
N GLN A 265 6.62 -6.71 17.02
CA GLN A 265 7.85 -6.93 16.26
C GLN A 265 7.75 -8.10 15.29
N CYS A 266 6.94 -9.10 15.62
CA CYS A 266 6.79 -10.30 14.82
C CYS A 266 5.58 -10.19 13.88
N LEU A 267 4.39 -10.02 14.45
CA LEU A 267 3.16 -10.20 13.69
C LEU A 267 2.68 -8.93 12.98
N ASN A 268 3.08 -7.75 13.45
CA ASN A 268 2.81 -6.49 12.77
C ASN A 268 3.95 -6.06 11.82
N LEU A 269 4.98 -6.89 11.64
CA LEU A 269 6.12 -6.60 10.77
C LEU A 269 6.83 -5.29 11.12
N ALA A 270 6.87 -4.92 12.41
CA ALA A 270 7.44 -3.65 12.85
C ALA A 270 8.89 -3.51 12.37
N GLY A 271 9.23 -2.33 11.83
CA GLY A 271 10.53 -2.07 11.21
C GLY A 271 10.73 -2.76 9.85
N GLY A 272 9.70 -3.42 9.31
CA GLY A 272 9.76 -4.16 8.05
C GLY A 272 10.61 -5.43 8.10
N GLN A 273 10.87 -5.97 9.29
CA GLN A 273 11.61 -7.22 9.43
C GLN A 273 10.64 -8.40 9.50
N ALA A 274 11.07 -9.56 8.99
CA ALA A 274 10.39 -10.81 9.32
C ALA A 274 10.63 -11.10 10.81
N CYS A 275 9.73 -11.87 11.44
CA CYS A 275 9.95 -12.36 12.79
C CYS A 275 11.32 -13.02 12.88
N GLU A 276 12.28 -12.43 13.59
CA GLU A 276 13.43 -13.19 14.06
C GLU A 276 12.92 -14.14 15.14
N GLU A 277 13.23 -15.44 15.02
CA GLU A 277 12.93 -16.35 16.12
C GLU A 277 13.61 -15.81 17.37
N PRO A 278 12.89 -15.65 18.50
CA PRO A 278 13.50 -15.20 19.73
C PRO A 278 14.61 -16.19 20.06
N ASN A 279 15.85 -15.69 19.97
CA ASN A 279 17.03 -16.48 20.25
C ASN A 279 17.04 -16.72 21.78
N PHE A 280 16.33 -17.75 22.22
CA PHE A 280 16.05 -18.04 23.64
C PHE A 280 17.34 -18.14 24.48
N PHE A 281 18.47 -18.44 23.82
CA PHE A 281 19.80 -18.54 24.44
C PHE A 281 20.59 -17.22 24.51
N ALA A 282 20.22 -16.17 23.77
CA ALA A 282 20.93 -14.90 23.79
C ALA A 282 20.57 -14.02 25.00
N ARG A 283 19.45 -14.29 25.69
CA ARG A 283 19.03 -13.57 26.91
C ARG A 283 19.49 -14.23 28.21
N LEU A 284 20.22 -15.34 28.16
CA LEU A 284 20.89 -15.90 29.34
C LEU A 284 22.27 -15.24 29.50
N SER A 285 22.28 -13.95 29.87
CA SER A 285 23.45 -13.40 30.54
C SER A 285 23.70 -14.24 31.80
N PRO A 286 24.89 -14.84 31.98
CA PRO A 286 25.17 -15.54 33.22
C PRO A 286 25.19 -14.49 34.32
N LEU A 287 24.28 -14.61 35.28
CA LEU A 287 24.36 -13.90 36.56
C LEU A 287 25.74 -14.23 37.16
N ARG A 288 26.66 -13.28 37.10
CA ARG A 288 27.90 -13.23 37.88
C ARG A 288 27.78 -12.14 38.92
#